data_AF-A0A7V3VSB7-F1
#
_entry.id   AF-A0A7V3VSB7-F1
#
_cell.length_a   1.000
_cell.length_b   1.000
_cell.length_c   1.000
_cell.angle_alpha   90.00
_cell.angle_beta   90.00
_cell.angle_gamma   90.00
#
_symmetry.space_group_name_H-M   'P 1'
#
loop_
_entity.id
_entity.type
_entity.pdbx_description
1 polymer ?
#
loop_
_entity_poly.entity_id
_entity_poly.type
_entity_poly.pdbx_seq_one_letter_code
_entity_poly.pdbx_strand_id
1 'polypeptide(L)'
;MTRKFIAIIFLIFIALSFAFALPKVNVKVSSTMATVTTRLYEYGVDLQSGILTNGYNVFYQDLHVWANSGDGLVLYYDGKALTPTRWSFDKSENKEFETTSNVTINFFYDVNGQSVEKSITFVNNPYYEIQVNVKAPKDLQLGLTFPTLQSNFNRTANEKMFGSFYTQKGIITLSSISNGTFNDSGESTFTGTLTGKIYMGPVKNTLIFSVFPKEQGVILHFIGTYPGSEPWYSWFLYIFVEFLNWLYNLTGNYGWAIILFGVIIRIILYPLSHVQIKSMLKMREIQPKIEALKNKYKDPKKLQEEQMKLMKAEGVSTASSCLPLLIQFPVLALLYYVIFYSREVFAYNPQFLIWKDLSIGGIGPNILLIFMIVILTAWSSLWTSTKPSQVWLAAGMSG
;
A
#
# COMPACT_ATOMS: atom_id res chain seq x y z
N MET A 1 26.47 13.95 -30.44
CA MET A 1 25.99 12.79 -29.67
C MET A 1 24.65 12.35 -30.26
N THR A 2 24.63 11.24 -31.00
CA THR A 2 23.54 10.90 -31.95
C THR A 2 22.27 10.43 -31.27
N ARG A 3 21.09 10.84 -31.78
CA ARG A 3 19.74 10.46 -31.29
C ARG A 3 19.57 8.96 -30.98
N LYS A 4 20.26 8.08 -31.73
CA LYS A 4 20.27 6.62 -31.51
C LYS A 4 20.91 6.21 -30.16
N PHE A 5 21.94 6.92 -29.71
CA PHE A 5 22.61 6.65 -28.44
C PHE A 5 21.72 7.02 -27.24
N ILE A 6 21.00 8.15 -27.35
CA ILE A 6 19.99 8.56 -26.37
C ILE A 6 18.83 7.55 -26.32
N ALA A 7 18.37 7.06 -27.48
CA ALA A 7 17.31 6.06 -27.54
C ALA A 7 17.73 4.71 -26.91
N ILE A 8 18.99 4.28 -27.11
CA ILE A 8 19.52 3.04 -26.51
C ILE A 8 19.65 3.19 -25.00
N ILE A 9 20.18 4.32 -24.50
CA ILE A 9 20.23 4.59 -23.05
C ILE A 9 18.83 4.62 -22.46
N PHE A 10 17.87 5.25 -23.14
CA PHE A 10 16.48 5.30 -22.69
C PHE A 10 15.83 3.91 -22.67
N LEU A 11 16.08 3.07 -23.68
CA LEU A 11 15.59 1.68 -23.71
C LEU A 11 16.24 0.80 -22.63
N ILE A 12 17.54 0.96 -22.39
CA ILE A 12 18.25 0.26 -21.30
C ILE A 12 17.70 0.72 -19.95
N PHE A 13 17.47 2.03 -19.78
CA PHE A 13 16.90 2.60 -18.57
C PHE A 13 15.46 2.11 -18.31
N ILE A 14 14.65 1.99 -19.36
CA ILE A 14 13.33 1.35 -19.30
C ILE A 14 13.48 -0.13 -18.96
N ALA A 15 14.40 -0.87 -19.58
CA ALA A 15 14.61 -2.29 -19.30
C ALA A 15 15.06 -2.53 -17.84
N LEU A 16 15.92 -1.68 -17.28
CA LEU A 16 16.33 -1.73 -15.88
C LEU A 16 15.17 -1.44 -14.90
N SER A 17 14.12 -0.73 -15.33
CA SER A 17 12.92 -0.48 -14.51
C SER A 17 11.99 -1.68 -14.35
N PHE A 18 12.24 -2.76 -15.10
CA PHE A 18 11.54 -4.05 -14.95
C PHE A 18 12.28 -5.01 -14.00
N ALA A 19 13.31 -4.55 -13.28
CA ALA A 19 13.97 -5.39 -12.29
C ALA A 19 13.06 -5.62 -11.07
N PHE A 20 12.55 -6.85 -10.95
CA PHE A 20 11.71 -7.30 -9.84
C PHE A 20 12.56 -7.69 -8.64
N ALA A 21 12.78 -6.77 -7.70
CA ALA A 21 13.42 -7.07 -6.42
C ALA A 21 12.44 -6.79 -5.28
N LEU A 22 12.10 -7.84 -4.53
CA LEU A 22 11.35 -7.70 -3.28
C LEU A 22 12.21 -7.03 -2.22
N PRO A 23 11.59 -6.29 -1.27
CA PRO A 23 12.32 -5.77 -0.12
C PRO A 23 12.91 -6.93 0.70
N LYS A 24 14.08 -6.66 1.27
CA LYS A 24 14.79 -7.62 2.11
C LYS A 24 14.16 -7.69 3.51
N VAL A 25 14.17 -8.88 4.07
CA VAL A 25 13.87 -9.20 5.47
C VAL A 25 15.20 -9.35 6.19
N ASN A 26 15.35 -8.61 7.29
CA ASN A 26 16.53 -8.68 8.15
C ASN A 26 16.20 -9.59 9.33
N VAL A 27 17.08 -10.55 9.61
CA VAL A 27 16.91 -11.46 10.74
C VAL A 27 18.12 -11.35 11.64
N LYS A 28 17.87 -11.10 12.91
CA LYS A 28 18.88 -11.07 13.97
C LYS A 28 18.58 -12.17 14.97
N VAL A 29 19.53 -13.06 15.18
CA VAL A 29 19.40 -14.22 16.07
C VAL A 29 20.41 -14.11 17.20
N SER A 30 19.91 -14.12 18.42
CA SER A 30 20.66 -14.24 19.66
C SER A 30 20.46 -15.63 20.28
N SER A 31 21.09 -15.92 21.41
CA SER A 31 20.94 -17.23 22.08
C SER A 31 19.53 -17.50 22.61
N THR A 32 18.77 -16.46 22.93
CA THR A 32 17.43 -16.56 23.53
C THR A 32 16.33 -15.92 22.69
N MET A 33 16.68 -15.02 21.78
CA MET A 33 15.73 -14.20 21.04
C MET A 33 16.06 -14.18 19.56
N ALA A 34 15.03 -14.19 18.72
CA ALA A 34 15.13 -13.86 17.30
C ALA A 34 14.27 -12.63 17.00
N THR A 35 14.81 -11.72 16.21
CA THR A 35 14.11 -10.56 15.67
C THR A 35 14.03 -10.71 14.16
N VAL A 36 12.81 -10.71 13.62
CA VAL A 36 12.53 -10.76 12.18
C VAL A 36 11.93 -9.43 11.76
N THR A 37 12.70 -8.62 11.04
CA THR A 37 12.31 -7.29 10.58
C THR A 37 12.02 -7.33 9.09
N THR A 38 10.74 -7.27 8.73
CA THR A 38 10.26 -7.09 7.36
C THR A 38 10.20 -5.60 7.00
N ARG A 39 9.78 -5.27 5.77
CA ARG A 39 9.58 -3.87 5.36
C ARG A 39 8.53 -3.13 6.20
N LEU A 40 7.50 -3.85 6.67
CA LEU A 40 6.37 -3.24 7.36
C LEU A 40 6.36 -3.47 8.86
N TYR A 41 6.99 -4.54 9.32
CA TYR A 41 6.77 -5.04 10.66
C TYR A 41 7.99 -5.76 11.21
N GLU A 42 8.21 -5.61 12.51
CA GLU A 42 9.24 -6.30 13.26
C GLU A 42 8.59 -7.25 14.26
N TYR A 43 9.02 -8.52 14.21
CA TYR A 43 8.55 -9.58 15.09
C TYR A 43 9.66 -10.00 16.04
N GLY A 44 9.37 -9.96 17.34
CA GLY A 44 10.21 -10.58 18.36
C GLY A 44 9.73 -12.00 18.66
N VAL A 45 10.67 -12.94 18.76
CA VAL A 45 10.41 -14.34 19.09
C VAL A 45 11.36 -14.77 20.20
N ASP A 46 10.81 -15.29 21.30
CA ASP A 46 11.60 -15.97 22.32
C ASP A 46 11.82 -17.42 21.88
N LEU A 47 13.09 -17.78 21.68
CA LEU A 47 13.52 -19.09 21.20
C LEU A 47 13.49 -20.16 22.29
N GLN A 48 13.59 -19.78 23.56
CA GLN A 48 13.54 -20.71 24.69
C GLN A 48 12.12 -21.16 24.96
N SER A 49 11.16 -20.24 24.90
CA SER A 49 9.73 -20.55 25.10
C SER A 49 9.02 -20.91 23.80
N GLY A 50 9.59 -20.52 22.65
CA GLY A 50 9.00 -20.72 21.32
C GLY A 50 7.76 -19.87 21.09
N ILE A 51 7.74 -18.64 21.61
CA ILE A 51 6.58 -17.75 21.61
C ILE A 51 6.91 -16.43 20.91
N LEU A 52 5.91 -15.81 20.29
CA LEU A 52 5.99 -14.42 19.86
C LEU A 52 6.03 -13.52 21.10
N THR A 53 6.92 -12.55 21.13
CA THR A 53 7.03 -11.61 22.27
C THR A 53 6.35 -10.29 21.93
N ASN A 54 6.86 -9.56 20.95
CA ASN A 54 6.35 -8.24 20.60
C ASN A 54 6.25 -8.10 19.09
N GLY A 55 5.33 -7.24 18.67
CA GLY A 55 5.14 -6.84 17.29
C GLY A 55 5.13 -5.32 17.13
N TYR A 56 6.05 -4.80 16.32
CA TYR A 56 6.19 -3.36 16.07
C TYR A 56 5.91 -3.05 14.60
N ASN A 57 5.10 -2.04 14.33
CA ASN A 57 4.96 -1.52 12.98
C ASN A 57 6.14 -0.60 12.67
N VAL A 58 7.02 -1.03 11.78
CA VAL A 58 8.21 -0.27 11.38
C VAL A 58 7.85 0.80 10.34
N PHE A 59 6.76 0.59 9.60
CA PHE A 59 6.32 1.47 8.53
C PHE A 59 5.64 2.75 9.05
N TYR A 60 4.82 2.61 10.09
CA TYR A 60 4.22 3.73 10.82
C TYR A 60 4.98 3.90 12.14
N GLN A 61 6.04 4.71 12.13
CA GLN A 61 6.94 5.02 13.26
C GLN A 61 6.42 4.58 14.65
N ASP A 62 7.01 3.49 15.17
CA ASP A 62 6.94 3.01 16.56
C ASP A 62 5.54 2.85 17.17
N LEU A 63 4.53 2.54 16.36
CA LEU A 63 3.27 2.03 16.89
C LEU A 63 3.50 0.61 17.42
N HIS A 64 3.66 0.49 18.73
CA HIS A 64 3.57 -0.79 19.42
C HIS A 64 2.18 -1.37 19.16
N VAL A 65 2.14 -2.40 18.32
CA VAL A 65 0.92 -3.00 17.79
C VAL A 65 0.44 -4.10 18.72
N TRP A 66 1.37 -4.91 19.22
CA TRP A 66 1.05 -6.05 20.08
C TRP A 66 2.22 -6.40 21.00
N ALA A 67 1.93 -6.70 22.26
CA ALA A 67 2.84 -7.37 23.19
C ALA A 67 2.16 -8.63 23.72
N ASN A 68 2.96 -9.66 23.91
CA ASN A 68 2.52 -10.92 24.46
C ASN A 68 1.99 -10.75 25.88
N SER A 69 0.78 -11.27 26.08
CA SER A 69 0.08 -11.34 27.36
C SER A 69 -0.27 -12.78 27.77
N GLY A 70 0.38 -13.77 27.14
CA GLY A 70 0.07 -15.20 27.22
C GLY A 70 -0.48 -15.78 25.90
N ASP A 71 -0.55 -14.97 24.86
CA ASP A 71 -1.24 -15.22 23.60
C ASP A 71 -0.31 -15.28 22.37
N GLY A 72 1.01 -15.32 22.61
CA GLY A 72 2.04 -15.37 21.57
C GLY A 72 2.28 -16.74 20.94
N LEU A 73 1.25 -17.46 20.50
CA LEU A 73 1.38 -18.81 19.92
C LEU A 73 1.91 -19.85 20.91
N VAL A 74 1.44 -19.79 22.15
CA VAL A 74 1.82 -20.74 23.20
C VAL A 74 1.12 -22.07 22.95
N LEU A 75 1.89 -23.16 22.95
CA LEU A 75 1.37 -24.52 22.74
C LEU A 75 1.06 -25.16 24.10
N TYR A 76 -0.11 -25.76 24.24
CA TYR A 76 -0.58 -26.39 25.47
C TYR A 76 -0.86 -27.88 25.24
N TYR A 77 -0.58 -28.67 26.27
CA TYR A 77 -1.01 -30.06 26.40
C TYR A 77 -1.54 -30.27 27.81
N ASP A 78 -2.77 -30.78 27.92
CA ASP A 78 -3.44 -31.02 29.20
C ASP A 78 -3.41 -29.80 30.16
N GLY A 79 -3.67 -28.61 29.59
CA GLY A 79 -3.67 -27.33 30.33
C GLY A 79 -2.30 -26.79 30.75
N LYS A 80 -1.19 -27.48 30.39
CA LYS A 80 0.18 -27.02 30.68
C LYS A 80 0.85 -26.47 29.42
N ALA A 81 1.49 -25.32 29.56
CA ALA A 81 2.30 -24.74 28.48
C ALA A 81 3.53 -25.61 28.22
N LEU A 82 3.76 -25.94 26.95
CA LEU A 82 4.89 -26.73 26.49
C LEU A 82 6.08 -25.83 26.16
N THR A 83 7.29 -26.30 26.49
CA THR A 83 8.55 -25.67 26.11
C THR A 83 9.26 -26.49 25.03
N PRO A 84 9.86 -25.84 24.02
CA PRO A 84 10.57 -26.54 22.97
C PRO A 84 11.86 -27.18 23.52
N THR A 85 12.12 -28.41 23.09
CA THR A 85 13.37 -29.12 23.37
C THR A 85 14.52 -28.59 22.50
N ARG A 86 14.19 -28.22 21.27
CA ARG A 86 15.11 -27.62 20.30
C ARG A 86 14.36 -26.72 19.34
N TRP A 87 15.09 -25.81 18.71
CA TRP A 87 14.60 -24.99 17.61
C TRP A 87 15.58 -25.06 16.45
N SER A 88 15.10 -24.78 15.24
CA SER A 88 15.94 -24.70 14.04
C SER A 88 15.44 -23.59 13.13
N PHE A 89 16.36 -23.07 12.33
CA PHE A 89 16.12 -21.96 11.43
C PHE A 89 16.73 -22.28 10.06
N ASP A 90 16.01 -22.00 8.96
CA ASP A 90 16.40 -22.42 7.59
C ASP A 90 17.77 -21.90 7.12
N LYS A 91 18.32 -20.86 7.76
CA LYS A 91 19.64 -20.25 7.50
C LYS A 91 20.47 -20.03 8.78
N SER A 92 20.50 -21.05 9.64
CA SER A 92 21.05 -21.05 11.02
C SER A 92 22.52 -20.64 11.20
N GLU A 93 23.35 -20.53 10.16
CA GLU A 93 24.81 -20.37 10.33
C GLU A 93 25.25 -18.95 10.72
N ASN A 94 24.46 -17.92 10.41
CA ASN A 94 24.81 -16.52 10.69
C ASN A 94 23.90 -15.90 11.76
N LYS A 95 24.51 -15.22 12.74
CA LYS A 95 23.78 -14.45 13.78
C LYS A 95 22.94 -13.31 13.22
N GLU A 96 23.30 -12.80 12.04
CA GLU A 96 22.56 -11.78 11.32
C GLU A 96 22.65 -12.03 9.82
N PHE A 97 21.52 -12.00 9.12
CA PHE A 97 21.49 -12.15 7.67
C PHE A 97 20.26 -11.47 7.05
N GLU A 98 20.35 -11.19 5.75
CA GLU A 98 19.25 -10.64 4.96
C GLU A 98 18.71 -11.71 3.99
N THR A 99 17.40 -11.78 3.80
CA THR A 99 16.77 -12.68 2.83
C THR A 99 15.59 -12.02 2.13
N THR A 100 15.26 -12.44 0.92
CA THR A 100 14.03 -12.02 0.22
C THR A 100 12.92 -13.05 0.31
N SER A 101 13.22 -14.25 0.81
CA SER A 101 12.27 -15.33 1.04
C SER A 101 11.49 -15.16 2.35
N ASN A 102 10.45 -15.95 2.51
CA ASN A 102 9.81 -16.15 3.82
C ASN A 102 10.84 -16.69 4.82
N VAL A 103 10.57 -16.40 6.09
CA VAL A 103 11.41 -16.80 7.22
C VAL A 103 10.60 -17.75 8.09
N THR A 104 11.09 -18.99 8.26
CA THR A 104 10.43 -19.99 9.09
C THR A 104 11.31 -20.38 10.28
N ILE A 105 10.70 -20.38 11.46
CA ILE A 105 11.32 -20.84 12.71
C ILE A 105 10.58 -22.10 13.15
N ASN A 106 11.30 -23.21 13.26
CA ASN A 106 10.75 -24.50 13.67
C ASN A 106 11.10 -24.77 15.14
N PHE A 107 10.10 -25.13 15.91
CA PHE A 107 10.20 -25.50 17.32
C PHE A 107 9.76 -26.95 17.48
N PHE A 108 10.54 -27.73 18.22
CA PHE A 108 10.30 -29.15 18.41
C PHE A 108 10.03 -29.44 19.87
N TYR A 109 8.92 -30.12 20.12
CA TYR A 109 8.42 -30.47 21.44
C TYR A 109 8.38 -31.99 21.56
N ASP A 110 8.57 -32.48 22.79
CA ASP A 110 8.35 -33.87 23.15
C ASP A 110 7.14 -33.93 24.09
N VAL A 111 6.10 -34.63 23.67
CA VAL A 111 4.87 -34.82 24.43
C VAL A 111 4.66 -36.32 24.59
N ASN A 112 4.92 -36.84 25.79
CA ASN A 112 4.80 -38.27 26.10
C ASN A 112 5.59 -39.20 25.14
N GLY A 113 6.77 -38.79 24.69
CA GLY A 113 7.60 -39.55 23.74
C GLY A 113 7.18 -39.40 22.28
N GLN A 114 6.17 -38.58 21.99
CA GLN A 114 5.78 -38.21 20.63
C GLN A 114 6.35 -36.84 20.26
N SER A 115 6.97 -36.74 19.08
CA SER A 115 7.52 -35.48 18.59
C SER A 115 6.43 -34.61 17.97
N VAL A 116 6.35 -33.36 18.42
CA VAL A 116 5.48 -32.32 17.87
C VAL A 116 6.34 -31.20 17.28
N GLU A 117 6.04 -30.79 16.06
CA GLU A 117 6.72 -29.68 15.38
C GLU A 117 5.78 -28.49 15.26
N LYS A 118 6.20 -27.31 15.74
CA LYS A 118 5.52 -26.03 15.50
C LYS A 118 6.41 -25.13 14.65
N SER A 119 5.94 -24.75 13.47
CA SER A 119 6.61 -23.85 12.55
C SER A 119 5.91 -22.50 12.54
N ILE A 120 6.63 -21.42 12.83
CA ILE A 120 6.14 -20.05 12.67
C ILE A 120 6.81 -19.48 11.42
N THR A 121 6.01 -19.13 10.42
CA THR A 121 6.46 -18.57 9.14
C THR A 121 6.05 -17.11 9.02
N PHE A 122 7.04 -16.24 8.92
CA PHE A 122 6.88 -14.83 8.62
C PHE A 122 6.94 -14.66 7.11
N VAL A 123 5.82 -14.26 6.52
CA VAL A 123 5.69 -14.15 5.06
C VAL A 123 6.21 -12.78 4.62
N ASN A 124 7.11 -12.77 3.62
CA ASN A 124 7.65 -11.52 3.08
C ASN A 124 6.66 -10.89 2.08
N ASN A 125 5.55 -10.37 2.59
CA ASN A 125 4.46 -9.79 1.80
C ASN A 125 3.92 -8.49 2.42
N PRO A 126 3.13 -7.69 1.69
CA PRO A 126 2.58 -6.43 2.21
C PRO A 126 1.35 -6.61 3.12
N TYR A 127 0.99 -7.84 3.49
CA TYR A 127 -0.30 -8.16 4.09
C TYR A 127 -0.24 -8.47 5.59
N TYR A 128 0.89 -8.21 6.26
CA TYR A 128 1.07 -8.49 7.70
C TYR A 128 0.71 -9.94 8.09
N GLU A 129 1.02 -10.88 7.20
CA GLU A 129 0.64 -12.29 7.36
C GLU A 129 1.70 -13.07 8.13
N ILE A 130 1.25 -13.79 9.16
CA ILE A 130 2.02 -14.84 9.85
C ILE A 130 1.28 -16.15 9.63
N GLN A 131 2.02 -17.20 9.29
CA GLN A 131 1.48 -18.55 9.22
C GLN A 131 2.06 -19.39 10.35
N VAL A 132 1.20 -20.18 11.00
CA VAL A 132 1.61 -21.15 12.01
C VAL A 132 1.20 -22.54 11.56
N ASN A 133 2.10 -23.50 11.64
CA ASN A 133 1.82 -24.90 11.35
C ASN A 133 2.23 -25.73 12.54
N VAL A 134 1.31 -26.56 13.06
CA VAL A 134 1.62 -27.55 14.09
C VAL A 134 1.41 -28.93 13.49
N LYS A 135 2.47 -29.74 13.45
CA LYS A 135 2.39 -31.14 13.10
C LYS A 135 2.47 -31.97 14.37
N ALA A 136 1.36 -32.65 14.66
CA ALA A 136 1.26 -33.58 15.77
C ALA A 136 0.59 -34.90 15.32
N PRO A 137 0.80 -36.00 16.05
CA PRO A 137 0.05 -37.25 15.86
C PRO A 137 -1.46 -37.06 16.00
N LYS A 138 -2.24 -37.88 15.28
CA LYS A 138 -3.71 -37.69 15.13
C LYS A 138 -4.49 -37.88 16.43
N ASP A 139 -3.93 -38.62 17.37
CA ASP A 139 -4.46 -38.96 18.68
C ASP A 139 -4.17 -37.89 19.75
N LEU A 140 -3.26 -36.96 19.47
CA LEU A 140 -2.85 -35.95 20.43
C LEU A 140 -3.74 -34.71 20.34
N GLN A 141 -4.44 -34.40 21.44
CA GLN A 141 -5.18 -33.15 21.59
C GLN A 141 -4.25 -32.06 22.14
N LEU A 142 -4.18 -30.94 21.43
CA LEU A 142 -3.33 -29.80 21.76
C LEU A 142 -4.14 -28.51 21.78
N GLY A 143 -3.67 -27.56 22.59
CA GLY A 143 -4.12 -26.17 22.60
C GLY A 143 -3.08 -25.27 21.94
N LEU A 144 -3.50 -24.25 21.19
CA LEU A 144 -2.61 -23.19 20.71
C LEU A 144 -3.29 -21.84 20.89
N THR A 145 -2.65 -20.92 21.62
CA THR A 145 -3.15 -19.54 21.76
C THR A 145 -2.83 -18.70 20.54
N PHE A 146 -3.68 -17.74 20.22
CA PHE A 146 -3.46 -16.82 19.10
C PHE A 146 -3.39 -15.37 19.57
N PRO A 147 -2.59 -14.51 18.92
CA PRO A 147 -2.42 -13.11 19.34
C PRO A 147 -3.73 -12.34 19.42
N THR A 148 -3.98 -11.79 20.60
CA THR A 148 -5.10 -10.92 20.94
C THR A 148 -4.60 -9.51 21.22
N LEU A 149 -5.37 -8.50 20.85
CA LEU A 149 -5.09 -7.14 21.25
C LEU A 149 -5.75 -6.93 22.62
N GLN A 150 -5.02 -6.41 23.61
CA GLN A 150 -5.50 -6.12 24.98
C GLN A 150 -6.64 -5.08 25.00
N SER A 151 -7.81 -5.44 24.48
CA SER A 151 -8.92 -4.56 24.15
C SER A 151 -10.24 -5.25 24.43
N ASN A 152 -11.28 -4.46 24.69
CA ASN A 152 -12.59 -4.96 25.15
C ASN A 152 -13.41 -5.69 24.05
N PHE A 153 -12.84 -5.92 22.87
CA PHE A 153 -13.56 -6.44 21.69
C PHE A 153 -12.85 -7.67 21.10
N ASN A 154 -12.81 -8.75 21.88
CA ASN A 154 -12.49 -10.08 21.38
C ASN A 154 -13.78 -10.76 20.91
N ARG A 155 -13.77 -11.32 19.71
CA ARG A 155 -14.93 -11.98 19.13
C ARG A 155 -14.50 -13.19 18.31
N THR A 156 -15.25 -14.27 18.48
CA THR A 156 -15.18 -15.46 17.64
C THR A 156 -16.25 -15.34 16.57
N ALA A 157 -15.86 -15.34 15.29
CA ALA A 157 -16.80 -15.15 14.17
C ALA A 157 -17.46 -16.47 13.75
N ASN A 158 -16.72 -17.57 13.88
CA ASN A 158 -17.18 -18.96 13.75
C ASN A 158 -16.19 -19.86 14.49
N GLU A 159 -16.44 -21.18 14.51
CA GLU A 159 -15.54 -22.14 15.16
C GLU A 159 -14.07 -22.03 14.69
N LYS A 160 -13.81 -21.52 13.47
CA LYS A 160 -12.50 -21.52 12.82
C LYS A 160 -11.85 -20.15 12.67
N MET A 161 -12.49 -19.07 13.11
CA MET A 161 -12.04 -17.69 12.92
C MET A 161 -12.23 -16.91 14.22
N PHE A 162 -11.13 -16.35 14.70
CA PHE A 162 -11.09 -15.51 15.88
C PHE A 162 -10.52 -14.14 15.51
N GLY A 163 -11.00 -13.08 16.16
CA GLY A 163 -10.40 -11.78 16.01
C GLY A 163 -10.49 -10.89 17.23
N SER A 164 -9.57 -9.95 17.28
CA SER A 164 -9.45 -8.96 18.35
C SER A 164 -9.17 -7.58 17.74
N PHE A 165 -9.77 -6.53 18.31
CA PHE A 165 -9.75 -5.19 17.73
C PHE A 165 -9.31 -4.12 18.71
N TYR A 166 -8.27 -3.38 18.36
CA TYR A 166 -7.88 -2.21 19.12
C TYR A 166 -8.36 -0.91 18.47
N THR A 167 -9.50 -0.44 18.97
CA THR A 167 -10.30 0.64 18.38
C THR A 167 -9.57 1.98 18.28
N GLN A 168 -8.81 2.34 19.32
CA GLN A 168 -8.10 3.61 19.40
C GLN A 168 -6.94 3.72 18.40
N LYS A 169 -6.31 2.60 18.04
CA LYS A 169 -5.18 2.56 17.10
C LYS A 169 -5.56 2.09 15.70
N GLY A 170 -6.80 1.64 15.48
CA GLY A 170 -7.26 1.13 14.18
C GLY A 170 -6.54 -0.15 13.75
N ILE A 171 -6.22 -1.03 14.71
CA ILE A 171 -5.47 -2.28 14.51
C ILE A 171 -6.40 -3.46 14.80
N ILE A 172 -6.22 -4.55 14.04
CA ILE A 172 -6.95 -5.80 14.21
C ILE A 172 -5.99 -6.99 14.15
N THR A 173 -6.24 -8.00 14.97
CA THR A 173 -5.73 -9.36 14.76
C THR A 173 -6.86 -10.26 14.29
N LEU A 174 -6.63 -11.01 13.22
CA LEU A 174 -7.55 -12.04 12.71
C LEU A 174 -6.78 -13.33 12.57
N SER A 175 -7.32 -14.40 13.13
CA SER A 175 -6.72 -15.73 13.10
C SER A 175 -7.71 -16.72 12.53
N SER A 176 -7.27 -17.50 11.55
CA SER A 176 -8.03 -18.60 10.95
C SER A 176 -7.31 -19.92 11.17
N ILE A 177 -8.06 -20.99 11.42
CA ILE A 177 -7.52 -22.35 11.60
C ILE A 177 -8.13 -23.35 10.62
N SER A 178 -7.32 -24.30 10.15
CA SER A 178 -7.77 -25.38 9.27
C SER A 178 -8.64 -26.42 9.99
N ASN A 179 -8.27 -26.73 11.23
CA ASN A 179 -8.87 -27.78 12.07
C ASN A 179 -8.98 -27.29 13.53
N GLY A 180 -9.94 -27.83 14.27
CA GLY A 180 -10.20 -27.44 15.65
C GLY A 180 -11.19 -26.29 15.80
N THR A 181 -11.32 -25.81 17.03
CA THR A 181 -12.26 -24.73 17.40
C THR A 181 -11.61 -23.68 18.29
N PHE A 182 -11.97 -22.42 18.09
CA PHE A 182 -11.58 -21.31 18.97
C PHE A 182 -12.52 -21.17 20.18
N ASN A 183 -11.95 -20.82 21.33
CA ASN A 183 -12.69 -20.29 22.47
C ASN A 183 -12.73 -18.75 22.46
N ASP A 184 -13.49 -18.16 23.39
CA ASP A 184 -13.65 -16.70 23.51
C ASP A 184 -12.36 -15.96 23.91
N SER A 185 -11.35 -16.69 24.40
CA SER A 185 -10.05 -16.15 24.80
C SER A 185 -9.01 -16.22 23.67
N GLY A 186 -9.35 -16.76 22.50
CA GLY A 186 -8.43 -16.89 21.36
C GLY A 186 -7.52 -18.12 21.42
N GLU A 187 -7.82 -19.08 22.29
CA GLU A 187 -7.16 -20.39 22.29
C GLU A 187 -7.91 -21.35 21.37
N SER A 188 -7.16 -22.01 20.48
CA SER A 188 -7.66 -23.08 19.62
C SER A 188 -7.40 -24.43 20.27
N THR A 189 -8.37 -25.34 20.17
CA THR A 189 -8.21 -26.75 20.55
C THR A 189 -8.33 -27.62 19.31
N PHE A 190 -7.37 -28.52 19.09
CA PHE A 190 -7.29 -29.33 17.87
C PHE A 190 -6.64 -30.69 18.13
N THR A 191 -6.83 -31.62 17.19
CA THR A 191 -6.19 -32.93 17.16
C THR A 191 -5.40 -33.12 15.87
N GLY A 192 -4.20 -33.68 15.97
CA GLY A 192 -3.32 -33.87 14.83
C GLY A 192 -2.73 -32.56 14.28
N THR A 193 -2.75 -32.40 12.95
CA THR A 193 -2.13 -31.26 12.28
C THR A 193 -3.04 -30.03 12.26
N LEU A 194 -2.47 -28.87 12.60
CA LEU A 194 -3.09 -27.55 12.53
C LEU A 194 -2.34 -26.66 11.55
N THR A 195 -3.05 -25.97 10.67
CA THR A 195 -2.51 -24.83 9.92
C THR A 195 -3.34 -23.60 10.28
N GLY A 196 -2.67 -22.61 10.86
CA GLY A 196 -3.23 -21.32 11.23
C GLY A 196 -2.67 -20.21 10.34
N LYS A 197 -3.53 -19.25 9.99
CA LYS A 197 -3.15 -18.01 9.32
C LYS A 197 -3.57 -16.83 10.18
N ILE A 198 -2.66 -15.86 10.32
CA ILE A 198 -2.83 -14.74 11.22
C ILE A 198 -2.56 -13.46 10.44
N TYR A 199 -3.50 -12.53 10.48
CA TYR A 199 -3.32 -11.16 10.06
C TYR A 199 -3.19 -10.29 11.31
N MET A 200 -2.14 -9.48 11.39
CA MET A 200 -1.93 -8.56 12.51
C MET A 200 -1.50 -7.19 11.98
N GLY A 201 -2.47 -6.31 11.77
CA GLY A 201 -2.21 -5.07 11.05
C GLY A 201 -3.35 -4.05 11.14
N PRO A 202 -3.31 -2.99 10.32
CA PRO A 202 -4.36 -1.98 10.29
C PRO A 202 -5.69 -2.56 9.78
N VAL A 203 -6.81 -1.97 10.17
CA VAL A 203 -8.14 -2.37 9.65
C VAL A 203 -8.28 -1.90 8.20
N LYS A 204 -7.86 -2.73 7.25
CA LYS A 204 -7.97 -2.49 5.81
C LYS A 204 -8.46 -3.75 5.10
N ASN A 205 -9.63 -3.65 4.48
CA ASN A 205 -10.26 -4.79 3.81
C ASN A 205 -9.38 -5.38 2.70
N THR A 206 -8.69 -4.53 1.94
CA THR A 206 -7.84 -4.98 0.83
C THR A 206 -6.69 -5.89 1.31
N LEU A 207 -6.08 -5.58 2.46
CA LEU A 207 -5.02 -6.40 3.04
C LEU A 207 -5.58 -7.67 3.66
N ILE A 208 -6.66 -7.54 4.43
CA ILE A 208 -7.30 -8.66 5.13
C ILE A 208 -7.83 -9.71 4.14
N PHE A 209 -8.53 -9.29 3.09
CA PHE A 209 -9.07 -10.19 2.08
C PHE A 209 -7.98 -10.85 1.22
N SER A 210 -6.79 -10.24 1.13
CA SER A 210 -5.65 -10.87 0.47
C SER A 210 -5.13 -12.06 1.28
N VAL A 211 -5.20 -12.01 2.62
CA VAL A 211 -4.83 -13.13 3.51
C VAL A 211 -5.95 -14.19 3.56
N PHE A 212 -7.21 -13.75 3.62
CA PHE A 212 -8.40 -14.58 3.79
C PHE A 212 -9.42 -14.40 2.64
N PRO A 213 -9.10 -14.87 1.42
CA PRO A 213 -9.95 -14.64 0.25
C PRO A 213 -11.27 -15.43 0.29
N LYS A 214 -11.36 -16.53 1.05
CA LYS A 214 -12.58 -17.37 1.10
C LYS A 214 -13.56 -16.91 2.18
N GLU A 215 -13.08 -16.17 3.17
CA GLU A 215 -13.82 -15.79 4.37
C GLU A 215 -14.31 -14.33 4.35
N GLN A 216 -14.27 -13.66 3.20
CA GLN A 216 -14.62 -12.24 3.06
C GLN A 216 -15.99 -11.89 3.67
N GLY A 217 -17.02 -12.71 3.46
CA GLY A 217 -18.35 -12.47 4.01
C GLY A 217 -18.39 -12.51 5.55
N VAL A 218 -17.65 -13.45 6.15
CA VAL A 218 -17.53 -13.57 7.62
C VAL A 218 -16.78 -12.37 8.18
N ILE A 219 -15.69 -11.97 7.51
CA ILE A 219 -14.87 -10.83 7.90
C ILE A 219 -15.66 -9.51 7.78
N LEU A 220 -16.46 -9.34 6.74
CA LEU A 220 -17.31 -8.15 6.59
C LEU A 220 -18.37 -8.05 7.69
N HIS A 221 -18.94 -9.17 8.14
CA HIS A 221 -19.83 -9.15 9.30
C HIS A 221 -19.07 -8.76 10.59
N PHE A 222 -17.83 -9.21 10.72
CA PHE A 222 -16.94 -8.95 11.83
C PHE A 222 -16.51 -7.47 11.92
N ILE A 223 -16.14 -6.88 10.78
CA ILE A 223 -15.68 -5.48 10.66
C ILE A 223 -16.85 -4.51 10.51
N GLY A 224 -17.93 -4.88 9.81
CA GLY A 224 -19.07 -4.01 9.53
C GLY A 224 -19.92 -3.66 10.77
N THR A 225 -19.78 -4.41 11.86
CA THR A 225 -20.34 -4.03 13.17
C THR A 225 -19.46 -3.02 13.94
N TYR A 226 -18.34 -2.58 13.37
CA TYR A 226 -17.43 -1.60 13.95
C TYR A 226 -17.78 -0.17 13.52
N PRO A 227 -18.15 0.73 14.47
CA PRO A 227 -18.43 2.12 14.16
C PRO A 227 -17.17 2.88 13.73
N GLY A 228 -17.20 3.49 12.55
CA GLY A 228 -16.08 4.28 12.00
C GLY A 228 -15.07 3.49 11.16
N SER A 229 -15.35 2.22 10.82
CA SER A 229 -14.48 1.39 9.95
C SER A 229 -14.34 1.96 8.54
N GLU A 230 -15.40 2.56 7.98
CA GLU A 230 -15.40 2.96 6.58
C GLU A 230 -16.10 4.31 6.33
N PRO A 231 -15.42 5.26 5.68
CA PRO A 231 -16.07 6.42 5.10
C PRO A 231 -17.12 6.02 4.05
N TRP A 232 -18.15 6.84 3.86
CA TRP A 232 -19.22 6.60 2.88
C TRP A 232 -18.73 6.46 1.42
N TYR A 233 -17.52 6.95 1.12
CA TYR A 233 -16.90 6.89 -0.21
C TYR A 233 -16.02 5.65 -0.42
N SER A 234 -15.91 4.73 0.55
CA SER A 234 -15.02 3.57 0.49
C SER A 234 -15.32 2.66 -0.70
N TRP A 235 -16.60 2.46 -1.04
CA TRP A 235 -17.01 1.65 -2.20
C TRP A 235 -16.39 2.15 -3.51
N PHE A 236 -16.36 3.48 -3.71
CA PHE A 236 -15.78 4.10 -4.88
C PHE A 236 -14.25 3.98 -4.85
N LEU A 237 -13.61 4.17 -3.69
CA LEU A 237 -12.17 3.94 -3.56
C LEU A 237 -11.76 2.50 -3.89
N TYR A 238 -12.53 1.50 -3.45
CA TYR A 238 -12.25 0.09 -3.73
C TYR A 238 -12.25 -0.22 -5.23
N ILE A 239 -13.14 0.39 -6.02
CA ILE A 239 -13.13 0.26 -7.49
C ILE A 239 -11.80 0.75 -8.07
N PHE A 240 -11.27 1.88 -7.58
CA PHE A 240 -10.02 2.42 -8.08
C PHE A 240 -8.80 1.63 -7.61
N VAL A 241 -8.81 1.13 -6.37
CA VAL A 241 -7.75 0.24 -5.87
C VAL A 241 -7.70 -1.03 -6.71
N GLU A 242 -8.86 -1.66 -6.96
CA GLU A 242 -8.93 -2.89 -7.77
C GLU A 242 -8.52 -2.65 -9.22
N PHE A 243 -8.95 -1.52 -9.80
CA PHE A 243 -8.51 -1.13 -11.15
C PHE A 243 -6.99 -0.93 -11.22
N LEU A 244 -6.39 -0.32 -10.19
CA LEU A 244 -4.94 -0.12 -10.14
C LEU A 244 -4.19 -1.44 -9.91
N ASN A 245 -4.73 -2.35 -9.09
CA ASN A 245 -4.20 -3.70 -8.91
C ASN A 245 -4.30 -4.53 -10.18
N TRP A 246 -5.37 -4.38 -10.96
CA TRP A 246 -5.51 -5.00 -12.27
C TRP A 246 -4.43 -4.49 -13.24
N LEU A 247 -4.16 -3.18 -13.25
CA LEU A 247 -3.05 -2.61 -14.02
C LEU A 247 -1.69 -3.11 -13.52
N TYR A 248 -1.51 -3.24 -12.21
CA TYR A 248 -0.30 -3.82 -11.62
C TYR A 248 -0.11 -5.27 -12.05
N ASN A 249 -1.16 -6.10 -12.09
CA ASN A 249 -1.05 -7.49 -12.55
C ASN A 249 -0.63 -7.60 -14.02
N LEU A 250 -0.87 -6.55 -14.83
CA LEU A 250 -0.41 -6.47 -16.21
C LEU A 250 1.04 -5.98 -16.34
N THR A 251 1.49 -5.04 -15.49
CA THR A 251 2.81 -4.42 -15.59
C THR A 251 3.87 -5.02 -14.66
N GLY A 252 3.43 -5.65 -13.57
CA GLY A 252 4.22 -6.07 -12.42
C GLY A 252 4.82 -4.93 -11.59
N ASN A 253 4.54 -3.66 -11.92
CA ASN A 253 5.11 -2.51 -11.23
C ASN A 253 4.10 -1.36 -11.17
N TYR A 254 3.85 -0.85 -9.97
CA TYR A 254 2.92 0.23 -9.71
C TYR A 254 3.29 1.54 -10.40
N GLY A 255 4.57 1.80 -10.67
CA GLY A 255 4.99 3.00 -11.43
C GLY A 255 4.48 2.96 -12.87
N TRP A 256 4.61 1.82 -13.54
CA TRP A 256 4.04 1.61 -14.87
C TRP A 256 2.50 1.57 -14.83
N ALA A 257 1.91 0.99 -13.78
CA ALA A 257 0.46 0.98 -13.58
C ALA A 257 -0.11 2.39 -13.44
N ILE A 258 0.56 3.28 -12.69
CA ILE A 258 0.16 4.70 -12.54
C ILE A 258 0.25 5.45 -13.89
N ILE A 259 1.29 5.21 -14.68
CA ILE A 259 1.41 5.82 -16.02
C ILE A 259 0.25 5.36 -16.90
N LEU A 260 -0.03 4.06 -16.96
CA LEU A 260 -1.14 3.51 -17.72
C LEU A 260 -2.48 4.05 -17.24
N PHE A 261 -2.69 4.12 -15.92
CA PHE A 261 -3.87 4.74 -15.32
C PHE A 261 -4.05 6.18 -15.84
N GLY A 262 -3.00 6.99 -15.78
CA GLY A 262 -3.02 8.37 -16.29
C GLY A 262 -3.34 8.45 -17.79
N VAL A 263 -2.79 7.54 -18.61
CA VAL A 263 -3.08 7.47 -20.05
C VAL A 263 -4.55 7.11 -20.30
N ILE A 264 -5.08 6.10 -19.62
CA ILE A 264 -6.48 5.66 -19.77
C ILE A 264 -7.43 6.78 -19.36
N ILE A 265 -7.20 7.41 -18.21
CA ILE A 265 -8.00 8.55 -17.77
C ILE A 265 -7.93 9.69 -18.79
N ARG A 266 -6.75 9.97 -19.36
CA ARG A 266 -6.59 11.01 -20.38
C ARG A 266 -7.34 10.69 -21.67
N ILE A 267 -7.46 9.42 -22.04
CA ILE A 267 -8.27 8.97 -23.19
C ILE A 267 -9.76 9.16 -22.89
N ILE A 268 -10.23 8.79 -21.70
CA ILE A 268 -11.63 8.96 -21.28
C ILE A 268 -12.01 10.45 -21.24
N LEU A 269 -11.10 11.30 -20.73
CA LEU A 269 -11.31 12.75 -20.65
C LEU A 269 -10.98 13.48 -21.95
N TYR A 270 -10.48 12.80 -22.98
CA TYR A 270 -10.12 13.39 -24.28
C TYR A 270 -11.24 14.23 -24.93
N PRO A 271 -12.51 13.77 -25.04
CA PRO A 271 -13.56 14.60 -25.65
C PRO A 271 -13.75 15.92 -24.91
N LEU A 272 -13.62 15.90 -23.59
CA LEU A 272 -13.72 17.08 -22.75
C LEU A 272 -12.50 18.00 -22.92
N SER A 273 -11.29 17.43 -22.95
CA SER A 273 -10.07 18.18 -23.25
C SER A 273 -10.09 18.80 -24.65
N HIS A 274 -10.70 18.14 -25.64
CA HIS A 274 -10.82 18.67 -26.99
C HIS A 274 -11.67 19.95 -27.02
N VAL A 275 -12.79 19.98 -26.30
CA VAL A 275 -13.62 21.18 -26.16
C VAL A 275 -12.83 22.32 -25.50
N GLN A 276 -12.03 22.01 -24.48
CA GLN A 276 -11.18 22.99 -23.80
C GLN A 276 -10.11 23.57 -24.73
N ILE A 277 -9.42 22.72 -25.51
CA ILE A 277 -8.41 23.14 -26.49
C ILE A 277 -9.03 24.06 -27.55
N LYS A 278 -10.22 23.73 -28.06
CA LYS A 278 -10.94 24.58 -29.02
C LYS A 278 -11.23 25.97 -28.46
N SER A 279 -11.62 26.06 -27.19
CA SER A 279 -11.82 27.35 -26.51
C SER A 279 -10.51 28.14 -26.33
N MET A 280 -9.42 27.46 -25.97
CA MET A 280 -8.10 28.07 -25.85
C MET A 280 -7.57 28.62 -27.19
N LEU A 281 -7.80 27.92 -28.30
CA LEU A 281 -7.41 28.39 -29.62
C LEU A 281 -8.17 29.67 -30.00
N LYS A 282 -9.48 29.72 -29.80
CA LYS A 282 -10.28 30.94 -30.00
C LYS A 282 -9.81 32.09 -29.11
N MET A 283 -9.45 31.80 -27.85
CA MET A 283 -8.90 32.82 -26.95
C MET A 283 -7.59 33.41 -27.49
N ARG A 284 -6.71 32.58 -28.07
CA ARG A 284 -5.47 33.04 -28.72
C ARG A 284 -5.73 33.95 -29.91
N GLU A 285 -6.77 33.67 -30.71
CA GLU A 285 -7.18 34.52 -31.84
C GLU A 285 -7.69 35.90 -31.40
N ILE A 286 -8.32 35.97 -30.22
CA ILE A 286 -8.90 37.22 -29.68
C ILE A 286 -7.87 38.04 -28.89
N GLN A 287 -6.74 37.46 -28.45
CA GLN A 287 -5.67 38.19 -27.73
C GLN A 287 -5.27 39.54 -28.35
N PRO A 288 -5.02 39.68 -29.68
CA PRO A 288 -4.70 40.99 -30.26
C PRO A 288 -5.84 42.02 -30.11
N LYS A 289 -7.11 41.58 -30.17
CA LYS A 289 -8.27 42.45 -29.95
C LYS A 289 -8.35 42.90 -28.49
N ILE A 290 -7.98 42.02 -27.55
CA ILE A 290 -7.89 42.33 -26.12
C ILE A 290 -6.76 43.34 -25.84
N GLU A 291 -5.61 43.21 -26.51
CA GLU A 291 -4.50 44.16 -26.40
C GLU A 291 -4.89 45.54 -26.96
N ALA A 292 -5.61 45.59 -28.09
CA ALA A 292 -6.15 46.84 -28.62
C ALA A 292 -7.14 47.53 -27.65
N LEU A 293 -8.00 46.77 -26.97
CA LEU A 293 -8.89 47.29 -25.92
C LEU A 293 -8.12 47.84 -24.73
N LYS A 294 -7.04 47.15 -24.28
CA LYS A 294 -6.16 47.64 -23.20
C LYS A 294 -5.49 48.97 -23.54
N ASN A 295 -5.11 49.16 -24.80
CA ASN A 295 -4.53 50.43 -25.27
C ASN A 295 -5.58 51.55 -25.37
N LYS A 296 -6.84 51.21 -25.67
CA LYS A 296 -7.94 52.16 -25.87
C LYS A 296 -8.59 52.63 -24.55
N TYR A 297 -8.71 51.76 -23.56
CA TYR A 297 -9.37 52.06 -22.29
C TYR A 297 -8.38 51.99 -21.13
N LYS A 298 -8.10 53.14 -20.51
CA LYS A 298 -7.27 53.23 -19.29
C LYS A 298 -8.07 53.02 -18.00
N ASP A 299 -9.39 53.15 -18.05
CA ASP A 299 -10.29 52.90 -16.93
C ASP A 299 -10.53 51.39 -16.75
N PRO A 300 -10.15 50.79 -15.61
CA PRO A 300 -10.22 49.35 -15.38
C PRO A 300 -11.66 48.80 -15.44
N LYS A 301 -12.67 49.57 -15.03
CA LYS A 301 -14.06 49.10 -15.05
C LYS A 301 -14.59 48.98 -16.48
N LYS A 302 -14.39 50.04 -17.28
CA LYS A 302 -14.78 50.05 -18.70
C LYS A 302 -14.01 49.00 -19.52
N LEU A 303 -12.73 48.81 -19.21
CA LEU A 303 -11.92 47.78 -19.83
C LEU A 303 -12.50 46.38 -19.57
N GLN A 304 -12.87 46.07 -18.32
CA GLN A 304 -13.43 44.77 -17.94
C GLN A 304 -14.78 44.50 -18.63
N GLU A 305 -15.64 45.52 -18.72
CA GLU A 305 -16.94 45.42 -19.40
C GLU A 305 -16.79 45.15 -20.91
N GLU A 306 -15.94 45.92 -21.60
CA GLU A 306 -15.71 45.75 -23.04
C GLU A 306 -14.99 44.44 -23.36
N GLN A 307 -14.06 43.99 -22.50
CA GLN A 307 -13.46 42.66 -22.61
C GLN A 307 -14.51 41.55 -22.49
N MET A 308 -15.44 41.66 -21.54
CA MET A 308 -16.51 40.67 -21.37
C MET A 308 -17.48 40.67 -22.55
N LYS A 309 -17.84 41.84 -23.10
CA LYS A 309 -18.66 41.94 -24.32
C LYS A 309 -17.99 41.29 -25.52
N LEU A 310 -16.69 41.54 -25.72
CA LEU A 310 -15.91 40.93 -26.79
C LEU A 310 -15.83 39.40 -26.64
N MET A 311 -15.55 38.89 -25.44
CA MET A 311 -15.51 37.45 -25.18
C MET A 311 -16.86 36.78 -25.45
N LYS A 312 -17.98 37.41 -25.06
CA LYS A 312 -19.34 36.92 -25.34
C LYS A 312 -19.66 36.93 -26.84
N ALA A 313 -19.31 38.01 -27.55
CA ALA A 313 -19.57 38.13 -28.99
C ALA A 313 -18.84 37.05 -29.81
N GLU A 314 -17.63 36.68 -29.39
CA GLU A 314 -16.81 35.64 -30.05
C GLU A 314 -17.12 34.22 -29.53
N GLY A 315 -18.07 34.09 -28.59
CA GLY A 315 -18.49 32.81 -28.02
C GLY A 315 -17.40 32.10 -27.21
N VAL A 316 -16.51 32.86 -26.56
CA VAL A 316 -15.45 32.34 -25.71
C VAL A 316 -15.84 32.45 -24.24
N SER A 317 -15.90 31.31 -23.56
CA SER A 317 -16.21 31.25 -22.13
C SER A 317 -14.93 31.31 -21.29
N THR A 318 -14.89 32.28 -20.37
CA THR A 318 -13.78 32.48 -19.42
C THR A 318 -13.67 31.33 -18.41
N ALA A 319 -14.74 30.56 -18.19
CA ALA A 319 -14.73 29.38 -17.31
C ALA A 319 -14.12 28.15 -18.00
N SER A 320 -14.14 28.10 -19.33
CA SER A 320 -13.58 26.96 -20.08
C SER A 320 -12.06 26.87 -19.99
N SER A 321 -11.36 27.96 -19.63
CA SER A 321 -9.90 27.97 -19.50
C SER A 321 -9.39 27.36 -18.19
N CYS A 322 -10.19 27.38 -17.11
CA CYS A 322 -9.81 26.75 -15.83
C CYS A 322 -10.45 25.37 -15.61
N LEU A 323 -11.40 24.98 -16.46
CA LEU A 323 -12.06 23.68 -16.43
C LEU A 323 -11.12 22.44 -16.45
N PRO A 324 -9.97 22.44 -17.18
CA PRO A 324 -9.07 21.29 -17.14
C PRO A 324 -8.51 21.03 -15.74
N LEU A 325 -8.11 22.09 -15.03
CA LEU A 325 -7.53 22.00 -13.68
C LEU A 325 -8.58 21.51 -12.68
N LEU A 326 -9.81 22.01 -12.80
CA LEU A 326 -10.90 21.67 -11.88
C LEU A 326 -11.32 20.19 -11.98
N ILE A 327 -11.19 19.58 -13.16
CA ILE A 327 -11.52 18.16 -13.38
C ILE A 327 -10.33 17.26 -13.08
N GLN A 328 -9.11 17.72 -13.35
CA GLN A 328 -7.90 16.98 -13.04
C GLN A 328 -7.66 16.86 -11.52
N PHE A 329 -8.01 17.90 -10.76
CA PHE A 329 -7.77 17.91 -9.31
C PHE A 329 -8.48 16.77 -8.56
N PRO A 330 -9.79 16.49 -8.76
CA PRO A 330 -10.46 15.33 -8.20
C PRO A 330 -9.82 13.99 -8.57
N VAL A 331 -9.40 13.82 -9.83
CA VAL A 331 -8.74 12.59 -10.29
C VAL A 331 -7.39 12.40 -9.58
N LEU A 332 -6.61 13.47 -9.46
CA LEU A 332 -5.32 13.42 -8.76
C LEU A 332 -5.51 13.16 -7.27
N ALA A 333 -6.46 13.84 -6.63
CA ALA A 333 -6.80 13.63 -5.23
C ALA A 333 -7.22 12.17 -4.99
N LEU A 334 -8.04 11.62 -5.87
CA LEU A 334 -8.48 10.23 -5.80
C LEU A 334 -7.30 9.25 -5.91
N LEU A 335 -6.42 9.43 -6.90
CA LEU A 335 -5.23 8.60 -7.05
C LEU A 335 -4.32 8.72 -5.82
N TYR A 336 -4.13 9.92 -5.28
CA TYR A 336 -3.40 10.14 -4.04
C TYR A 336 -4.00 9.38 -2.87
N TYR A 337 -5.33 9.44 -2.68
CA TYR A 337 -6.02 8.69 -1.64
C TYR A 337 -5.87 7.17 -1.81
N VAL A 338 -5.93 6.66 -3.04
CA VAL A 338 -5.75 5.23 -3.35
C VAL A 338 -4.34 4.78 -3.00
N ILE A 339 -3.32 5.55 -3.38
CA ILE A 339 -1.92 5.28 -3.04
C ILE A 339 -1.74 5.35 -1.52
N PHE A 340 -2.30 6.37 -0.86
CA PHE A 340 -2.21 6.56 0.59
C PHE A 340 -2.87 5.42 1.37
N TYR A 341 -4.03 4.96 0.89
CA TYR A 341 -4.76 3.83 1.46
C TYR A 341 -3.99 2.52 1.28
N SER A 342 -3.30 2.34 0.15
CA SER A 342 -2.62 1.07 -0.18
C SER A 342 -1.10 1.12 0.04
N ARG A 343 -0.58 2.08 0.82
CA ARG A 343 0.86 2.36 0.98
C ARG A 343 1.71 1.14 1.28
N GLU A 344 1.18 0.19 2.02
CA GLU A 344 1.85 -1.06 2.37
C GLU A 344 2.23 -1.87 1.12
N VAL A 345 1.30 -1.98 0.17
CA VAL A 345 1.50 -2.68 -1.09
C VAL A 345 2.48 -1.92 -1.98
N PHE A 346 2.40 -0.58 -1.97
CA PHE A 346 3.37 0.28 -2.68
C PHE A 346 4.78 0.20 -2.10
N ALA A 347 4.94 -0.02 -0.80
CA ALA A 347 6.24 -0.17 -0.15
C ALA A 347 6.94 -1.48 -0.53
N TYR A 348 6.18 -2.48 -0.98
CA TYR A 348 6.69 -3.73 -1.55
C TYR A 348 6.87 -3.69 -3.07
N ASN A 349 6.54 -2.57 -3.72
CA ASN A 349 6.70 -2.42 -5.15
C ASN A 349 8.19 -2.52 -5.54
N PRO A 350 8.52 -3.21 -6.64
CA PRO A 350 9.88 -3.19 -7.18
C PRO A 350 10.35 -1.77 -7.50
N GLN A 351 11.67 -1.59 -7.58
CA GLN A 351 12.23 -0.30 -7.96
C GLN A 351 11.65 0.18 -9.30
N PHE A 352 11.16 1.41 -9.33
CA PHE A 352 10.65 2.04 -10.53
C PHE A 352 11.63 3.11 -11.00
N LEU A 353 12.35 2.84 -12.10
CA LEU A 353 13.38 3.74 -12.64
C LEU A 353 14.43 4.10 -11.56
N ILE A 354 14.46 5.35 -11.10
CA ILE A 354 15.33 5.81 -10.01
C ILE A 354 14.69 5.69 -8.61
N TRP A 355 13.38 5.49 -8.55
CA TRP A 355 12.62 5.50 -7.30
C TRP A 355 12.60 4.11 -6.69
N LYS A 356 13.26 3.97 -5.55
CA LYS A 356 13.30 2.72 -4.77
C LYS A 356 12.00 2.42 -4.04
N ASP A 357 11.22 3.46 -3.72
CA ASP A 357 9.97 3.33 -2.99
C ASP A 357 9.00 4.40 -3.48
N LEU A 358 7.84 3.97 -3.99
CA LEU A 358 6.79 4.85 -4.49
C LEU A 358 5.83 5.32 -3.39
N SER A 359 5.92 4.74 -2.19
CA SER A 359 5.09 5.10 -1.04
C SER A 359 5.64 6.29 -0.25
N ILE A 360 6.93 6.61 -0.43
CA ILE A 360 7.62 7.69 0.30
C ILE A 360 7.37 9.03 -0.39
N GLY A 361 6.66 9.93 0.32
CA GLY A 361 6.50 11.32 -0.08
C GLY A 361 7.72 12.19 0.26
N GLY A 362 7.77 13.38 -0.33
CA GLY A 362 8.77 14.41 0.01
C GLY A 362 9.53 14.94 -1.20
N ILE A 363 10.05 16.16 -1.06
CA ILE A 363 10.77 16.87 -2.12
C ILE A 363 12.12 16.19 -2.42
N GLY A 364 12.81 15.68 -1.40
CA GLY A 364 14.15 15.08 -1.55
C GLY A 364 14.18 13.91 -2.54
N PRO A 365 13.45 12.81 -2.28
CA PRO A 365 13.40 11.65 -3.19
C PRO A 365 12.82 11.99 -4.59
N ASN A 366 12.00 13.04 -4.69
CA ASN A 366 11.25 13.38 -5.88
C ASN A 366 11.77 14.62 -6.62
N ILE A 367 12.92 15.19 -6.23
CA ILE A 367 13.44 16.43 -6.82
C ILE A 367 13.69 16.27 -8.32
N LEU A 368 14.16 15.10 -8.76
CA LEU A 368 14.38 14.80 -10.17
C LEU A 368 13.06 14.75 -10.94
N LEU A 369 11.97 14.25 -10.34
CA LEU A 369 10.64 14.29 -10.94
C LEU A 369 10.22 15.75 -11.20
N ILE A 370 10.43 16.63 -10.22
CA ILE A 370 10.07 18.06 -10.33
C ILE A 370 10.86 18.71 -11.46
N PHE A 371 12.17 18.49 -11.53
CA PHE A 371 12.98 18.98 -12.66
C PHE A 371 12.50 18.44 -14.00
N MET A 372 12.15 17.16 -14.07
CA MET A 372 11.64 16.53 -15.27
C MET A 372 10.30 17.16 -15.70
N ILE A 373 9.39 17.41 -14.75
CA ILE A 373 8.12 18.11 -15.00
C ILE A 373 8.38 19.51 -15.56
N VAL A 374 9.24 20.31 -14.93
CA VAL A 374 9.58 21.67 -15.37
C VAL A 374 10.17 21.67 -16.79
N ILE A 375 11.06 20.72 -17.09
CA ILE A 375 11.64 20.58 -18.43
C ILE A 375 10.57 20.20 -19.45
N LEU A 376 9.67 19.27 -19.12
CA LEU A 376 8.59 18.86 -20.02
C LEU A 376 7.55 19.98 -20.24
N THR A 377 7.23 20.78 -19.22
CA THR A 377 6.34 21.94 -19.38
C THR A 377 7.00 23.05 -20.18
N ALA A 378 8.29 23.34 -19.95
CA ALA A 378 9.06 24.25 -20.79
C ALA A 378 9.14 23.76 -22.24
N TRP A 379 9.38 22.46 -22.46
CA TRP A 379 9.37 21.85 -23.78
C TRP A 379 7.99 22.01 -24.43
N SER A 380 6.92 21.52 -23.80
CA SER A 380 5.57 21.60 -24.39
C SER A 380 5.11 23.04 -24.66
N SER A 381 5.53 24.01 -23.85
CA SER A 381 5.27 25.43 -24.10
C SER A 381 6.08 25.99 -25.27
N LEU A 382 7.33 25.55 -25.49
CA LEU A 382 8.08 25.88 -26.71
C LEU A 382 7.36 25.40 -27.98
N TRP A 383 6.75 24.22 -27.95
CA TRP A 383 5.99 23.69 -29.09
C TRP A 383 4.64 24.38 -29.30
N THR A 384 4.06 24.96 -28.25
CA THR A 384 2.71 25.55 -28.30
C THR A 384 2.68 27.07 -28.27
N SER A 385 3.81 27.76 -28.06
CA SER A 385 3.92 29.23 -28.01
C SER A 385 4.55 29.79 -29.30
N THR A 386 4.10 30.99 -29.69
CA THR A 386 4.66 31.75 -30.82
C THR A 386 5.73 32.77 -30.38
N LYS A 387 5.97 32.95 -29.07
CA LYS A 387 6.94 33.91 -28.50
C LYS A 387 7.74 33.31 -27.32
N PRO A 388 9.09 33.42 -27.30
CA PRO A 388 9.95 32.80 -26.27
C PRO A 388 9.75 33.29 -24.84
N SER A 389 9.28 34.53 -24.61
CA SER A 389 9.11 35.09 -23.26
C SER A 389 7.94 34.49 -22.48
N GLN A 390 6.94 33.94 -23.15
CA GLN A 390 5.80 33.29 -22.49
C GLN A 390 6.10 31.85 -22.02
N VAL A 391 7.17 31.25 -22.53
CA VAL A 391 7.63 29.90 -22.16
C VAL A 391 8.05 29.84 -20.69
N TRP A 392 8.82 30.84 -20.24
CA TRP A 392 9.32 30.90 -18.86
C TRP A 392 8.20 31.19 -17.83
N LEU A 393 7.21 31.99 -18.21
CA LEU A 393 6.02 32.24 -17.38
C LEU A 393 5.14 30.97 -17.27
N ALA A 394 4.96 30.23 -18.36
CA ALA A 394 4.22 28.96 -18.35
C ALA A 394 4.94 27.87 -17.52
N ALA A 395 6.28 27.80 -17.59
CA ALA A 395 7.07 26.88 -16.78
C ALA A 395 7.03 27.23 -15.29
N GLY A 396 7.10 28.52 -14.93
CA GLY A 396 7.07 28.99 -13.54
C GLY A 396 5.71 28.83 -12.83
N MET A 397 4.59 28.77 -13.56
CA MET A 397 3.25 28.52 -12.99
C MET A 397 2.92 27.03 -12.83
N SER A 398 3.78 26.13 -13.31
CA SER A 398 3.55 24.67 -13.30
C SER A 398 4.28 23.92 -12.18
N GLY A 399 5.01 24.64 -11.33
CA GLY A 399 5.76 24.11 -10.18
C GLY A 399 5.00 24.22 -8.87
#